data_AF-A0A7K9CFS5-F1
#
_entry.id   AF-A0A7K9CFS5-F1
#
_cell.length_a   1.000
_cell.length_b   1.000
_cell.length_c   1.000
_cell.angle_alpha   90.00
_cell.angle_beta   90.00
_cell.angle_gamma   90.00
#
_symmetry.space_group_name_H-M   'P 1'
#
loop_
_entity.id
_entity.type
_entity.pdbx_description
1 polymer ?
#
loop_
_entity_poly.entity_id
_entity_poly.type
_entity_poly.pdbx_seq_one_letter_code
_entity_poly.pdbx_strand_id
1 'polypeptide(L)'
;RFWVGYQYVITNRNHSLEGHWEVAYKGSSEVFLPPDPIFGTAMSENENVLCAQLQCFHFPTLRHHGLHSWYAENCYEKSSFLCKRSQTCVDIKDNIVDEGYYFTPKGNDPCLSCTCHNGEPEMCVAALCERPQGCQQYRKDPKECCKFTCLDP
;
A
#
# COMPACT_ATOMS: atom_id res chain seq x y z
N ARG A 1 2.38 17.83 3.61
CA ARG A 1 2.31 16.73 4.59
C ARG A 1 3.29 15.68 4.09
N PHE A 2 4.38 15.42 4.82
CA PHE A 2 5.36 14.42 4.42
C PHE A 2 5.00 13.10 5.06
N TRP A 3 5.09 12.03 4.28
CA TRP A 3 4.83 10.68 4.76
C TRP A 3 6.13 9.88 4.63
N VAL A 4 6.50 9.21 5.71
CA VAL A 4 7.59 8.24 5.72
C VAL A 4 7.00 6.92 6.16
N GLY A 5 7.30 5.87 5.40
CA GLY A 5 6.87 4.51 5.73
C GLY A 5 7.87 3.87 6.67
N TYR A 6 7.39 3.34 7.79
CA TYR A 6 8.22 2.61 8.74
C TYR A 6 7.70 1.19 8.90
N GLN A 7 8.64 0.26 9.03
CA GLN A 7 8.41 -1.14 9.35
C GLN A 7 8.96 -1.42 10.73
N TYR A 8 8.20 -2.08 11.60
CA TYR A 8 8.68 -2.59 12.87
C TYR A 8 8.92 -4.08 12.72
N VAL A 9 10.19 -4.49 12.73
CA VAL A 9 10.61 -5.88 12.58
C VAL A 9 10.63 -6.53 13.96
N ILE A 10 9.79 -7.54 14.18
CA ILE A 10 9.74 -8.26 15.44
C ILE A 10 10.91 -9.24 15.49
N THR A 11 11.78 -9.06 16.49
CA THR A 11 12.97 -9.90 16.70
C THR A 11 12.72 -10.99 17.74
N ASN A 12 11.79 -10.76 18.68
CA ASN A 12 11.50 -11.71 19.76
C ASN A 12 10.04 -11.56 20.23
N ARG A 13 9.40 -12.70 20.53
CA ARG A 13 8.00 -12.80 21.00
C ARG A 13 7.85 -13.44 22.37
N ASN A 14 8.94 -13.59 23.13
CA ASN A 14 8.88 -14.17 24.47
C ASN A 14 8.25 -13.17 25.46
N HIS A 15 6.95 -13.30 25.71
CA HIS A 15 6.15 -12.55 26.70
C HIS A 15 6.03 -11.03 26.50
N SER A 16 6.91 -10.42 25.71
CA SER A 16 6.82 -9.05 25.19
C SER A 16 7.20 -9.04 23.70
N LEU A 17 6.50 -8.24 22.91
CA LEU A 17 6.87 -7.97 21.51
C LEU A 17 8.10 -7.05 21.51
N GLU A 18 9.26 -7.60 21.17
CA GLU A 18 10.48 -6.82 20.95
C GLU A 18 10.79 -6.77 19.46
N GLY A 19 11.19 -5.60 18.99
CA GLY A 19 11.56 -5.38 17.60
C GLY A 19 12.24 -4.03 17.41
N HIS A 20 12.52 -3.69 16.16
CA HIS A 20 13.16 -2.42 15.80
C HIS A 20 12.53 -1.81 14.55
N TRP A 21 12.59 -0.49 14.46
CA TRP A 21 12.13 0.24 13.28
C TRP A 21 13.14 0.19 12.14
N GLU A 22 12.64 -0.11 10.95
CA GLU A 22 13.31 0.01 9.67
C GLU A 22 12.54 0.98 8.77
N VAL A 23 13.25 1.66 7.89
CA VAL A 23 12.66 2.61 6.95
C VAL A 23 12.22 1.85 5.71
N ALA A 24 10.90 1.74 5.51
CA ALA A 24 10.33 1.01 4.38
C ALA A 24 10.45 1.81 3.07
N TYR A 25 10.30 3.13 3.15
CA TYR A 25 10.41 4.03 2.01
C TYR A 25 10.95 5.40 2.46
N LYS A 26 11.96 5.89 1.74
CA LYS A 26 12.62 7.18 1.96
C LYS A 26 12.63 7.99 0.67
N GLY A 27 11.91 9.12 0.63
CA GLY A 27 12.11 10.16 -0.38
C GLY A 27 13.41 10.96 -0.14
N SER A 28 13.61 12.09 -0.81
CA SER A 28 14.83 12.92 -0.69
C SER A 28 15.00 13.68 0.66
N SER A 29 14.46 13.16 1.76
CA SER A 29 14.36 13.83 3.06
C SER A 29 15.19 13.13 4.15
N GLU A 30 15.59 13.88 5.17
CA GLU A 30 16.16 13.32 6.41
C GLU A 30 15.13 12.41 7.10
N VAL A 31 15.60 11.28 7.64
CA VAL A 31 14.74 10.26 8.26
C VAL A 31 15.07 10.15 9.75
N PHE A 32 14.03 10.10 10.58
CA PHE A 32 14.11 9.94 12.03
C PHE A 32 13.35 8.69 12.42
N LEU A 33 13.92 7.85 13.29
CA LEU A 33 13.22 6.67 13.75
C LEU A 33 12.15 7.06 14.80
N PRO A 34 10.92 6.55 14.68
CA PRO A 34 9.88 6.72 15.69
C PRO A 34 10.22 6.01 17.00
N PRO A 35 9.55 6.36 18.12
CA PRO A 35 9.62 5.60 19.36
C PRO A 35 8.99 4.21 19.21
N ASP A 36 9.32 3.30 20.12
CA ASP A 36 8.73 1.97 20.12
C ASP A 36 7.19 2.03 20.26
N PRO A 37 6.45 1.31 19.41
CA PRO A 37 4.99 1.38 19.40
C PRO A 37 4.41 0.61 20.59
N ILE A 38 3.28 1.11 21.11
CA ILE A 38 2.48 0.37 22.10
C ILE A 38 1.49 -0.51 21.33
N PHE A 39 1.70 -1.82 21.35
CA PHE A 39 0.85 -2.77 20.66
C PHE A 39 -0.48 -2.99 21.39
N GLY A 40 -1.60 -2.86 20.66
CA GLY A 40 -2.92 -3.27 21.13
C GLY A 40 -3.11 -4.78 21.00
N THR A 41 -4.01 -5.35 21.82
CA THR A 41 -4.24 -6.80 21.99
C THR A 41 -4.75 -7.57 20.76
N ALA A 42 -4.98 -6.90 19.62
CA ALA A 42 -5.55 -7.49 18.41
C ALA A 42 -4.49 -7.63 17.29
N MET A 43 -3.39 -8.34 17.58
CA MET A 43 -2.34 -8.61 16.59
C MET A 43 -2.43 -10.06 16.10
N SER A 44 -2.37 -10.25 14.78
CA SER A 44 -2.30 -11.57 14.16
C SER A 44 -1.01 -12.27 14.56
N GLU A 45 -1.11 -13.45 15.18
CA GLU A 45 0.02 -14.26 15.66
C GLU A 45 0.98 -14.71 14.55
N ASN A 46 0.74 -14.41 13.29
CA ASN A 46 1.56 -14.88 12.16
C ASN A 46 2.44 -13.81 11.49
N GLU A 47 2.41 -12.54 11.94
CA GLU A 47 3.14 -11.46 11.26
C GLU A 47 4.43 -11.03 11.99
N ASN A 48 5.60 -11.36 11.43
CA ASN A 48 6.91 -10.98 12.00
C ASN A 48 7.34 -9.54 11.70
N VAL A 49 6.58 -8.82 10.87
CA VAL A 49 6.85 -7.43 10.50
C VAL A 49 5.54 -6.67 10.56
N LEU A 50 5.52 -5.58 11.31
CA LEU A 50 4.39 -4.69 11.43
C LEU A 50 4.70 -3.42 10.67
N CYS A 51 3.70 -2.76 10.12
CA CYS A 51 3.93 -1.55 9.36
C CYS A 51 3.09 -0.42 9.95
N ALA A 52 3.68 0.77 10.02
CA ALA A 52 3.00 1.96 10.52
C ALA A 52 3.35 3.18 9.68
N GLN A 53 2.35 4.03 9.48
CA GLN A 53 2.56 5.38 8.96
C GLN A 53 2.74 6.34 10.12
N LEU A 54 3.73 7.22 10.04
CA LEU A 54 3.95 8.24 11.07
C LEU A 54 3.88 9.63 10.45
N GLN A 55 2.97 10.44 10.98
CA GLN A 55 2.76 11.81 10.56
C GLN A 55 3.65 12.75 11.38
N CYS A 56 4.68 13.33 10.74
CA CYS A 56 5.47 14.40 11.34
C CYS A 56 4.84 15.77 11.03
N PHE A 57 4.76 16.67 12.02
CA PHE A 57 4.27 18.04 11.82
C PHE A 57 5.37 18.93 11.21
N HIS A 58 4.96 19.81 10.28
CA HIS A 58 5.86 20.56 9.39
C HIS A 58 6.80 21.56 10.10
N PHE A 59 6.46 22.02 11.31
CA PHE A 59 7.12 23.18 11.92
C PHE A 59 8.57 22.88 12.36
N PRO A 60 9.59 23.53 11.74
CA PRO A 60 11.01 23.30 12.04
C PRO A 60 11.37 23.51 13.52
N THR A 61 10.76 24.49 14.17
CA THR A 61 11.03 24.84 15.57
C THR A 61 10.50 23.81 16.56
N LEU A 62 9.42 23.10 16.23
CA LEU A 62 8.86 22.04 17.07
C LEU A 62 9.61 20.71 16.93
N ARG A 63 10.46 20.55 15.90
CA ARG A 63 11.26 19.33 15.67
C ARG A 63 12.26 19.04 16.80
N HIS A 64 12.80 20.09 17.41
CA HIS A 64 13.83 19.98 18.46
C HIS A 64 13.28 19.83 19.88
N HIS A 65 11.99 20.12 20.10
CA HIS A 65 11.38 20.18 21.44
C HIS A 65 10.54 18.95 21.82
N GLY A 66 10.62 17.84 21.06
CA GLY A 66 9.94 16.60 21.42
C GLY A 66 8.40 16.63 21.33
N LEU A 67 7.83 17.69 20.74
CA LEU A 67 6.38 17.85 20.52
C LEU A 67 5.94 17.12 19.25
N HIS A 68 6.25 15.83 19.17
CA HIS A 68 5.83 14.93 18.11
C HIS A 68 4.68 14.07 18.61
N SER A 69 3.53 14.12 17.93
CA SER A 69 2.47 13.13 18.17
C SER A 69 2.63 11.99 17.19
N TRP A 70 3.07 10.84 17.69
CA TRP A 70 3.26 9.63 16.91
C TRP A 70 1.97 8.81 16.96
N TYR A 71 1.28 8.73 15.83
CA TYR A 71 0.10 7.87 15.67
C TYR A 71 0.45 6.80 14.66
N ALA A 72 0.56 5.56 15.10
CA ALA A 72 0.63 4.42 14.21
C ALA A 72 -0.76 4.16 13.63
N GLU A 73 -0.88 4.20 12.30
CA GLU A 73 -2.11 3.83 11.59
C GLU A 73 -1.93 2.50 10.86
N ASN A 74 -3.03 1.74 10.72
CA ASN A 74 -3.03 0.52 9.90
C ASN A 74 -2.77 0.90 8.44
N CYS A 75 -1.65 0.42 7.92
CA CYS A 75 -1.22 0.73 6.58
C CYS A 75 -2.20 0.32 5.49
N TYR A 76 -2.91 -0.80 5.66
CA TYR A 76 -3.84 -1.29 4.66
C TYR A 76 -5.05 -0.37 4.46
N GLU A 77 -5.39 0.44 5.47
CA GLU A 77 -6.55 1.33 5.42
C GLU A 77 -6.26 2.67 4.75
N LYS A 78 -5.06 3.24 4.96
CA LYS A 78 -4.76 4.63 4.55
C LYS A 78 -3.58 4.80 3.62
N SER A 79 -2.57 3.93 3.65
CA SER A 79 -1.33 4.14 2.89
C SER A 79 -0.59 2.81 2.68
N SER A 80 -1.24 1.90 1.97
CA SER A 80 -0.75 0.52 1.77
C SER A 80 0.60 0.47 1.07
N PHE A 81 0.88 1.43 0.17
CA PHE A 81 2.15 1.59 -0.55
C PHE A 81 3.37 1.76 0.39
N LEU A 82 3.21 2.36 1.57
CA LEU A 82 4.31 2.57 2.53
C LEU A 82 4.70 1.30 3.30
N CYS A 83 3.88 0.26 3.21
CA CYS A 83 3.94 -0.93 4.04
C CYS A 83 4.09 -2.20 3.21
N LYS A 84 4.17 -2.06 1.89
CA LYS A 84 4.48 -3.15 1.00
C LYS A 84 5.92 -3.61 1.21
N ARG A 85 6.04 -4.86 1.64
CA ARG A 85 7.28 -5.61 1.64
C ARG A 85 7.56 -6.03 0.19
N SER A 86 8.77 -5.72 -0.30
CA SER A 86 9.21 -5.83 -1.69
C SER A 86 8.65 -4.73 -2.62
N GLN A 87 9.57 -3.99 -3.25
CA GLN A 87 9.30 -3.04 -4.33
C GLN A 87 8.90 -3.77 -5.62
N THR A 88 7.98 -4.72 -5.54
CA THR A 88 7.51 -5.47 -6.71
C THR A 88 6.07 -5.12 -6.99
N CYS A 89 5.76 -4.90 -8.26
CA CYS A 89 4.39 -4.64 -8.67
C CYS A 89 3.63 -5.96 -8.66
N VAL A 90 2.37 -5.91 -8.22
CA VAL A 90 1.49 -7.08 -8.23
C VAL A 90 0.25 -6.74 -9.02
N ASP A 91 -0.05 -7.56 -10.02
CA ASP A 91 -1.21 -7.36 -10.88
C ASP A 91 -2.53 -7.80 -10.20
N ILE A 92 -3.65 -7.52 -10.88
CA ILE A 92 -5.01 -7.87 -10.44
C ILE A 92 -5.26 -9.39 -10.34
N LYS A 93 -4.34 -10.21 -10.88
CA LYS A 93 -4.35 -11.67 -10.83
C LYS A 93 -3.34 -12.23 -9.83
N ASP A 94 -2.77 -11.37 -8.98
CA ASP A 94 -1.78 -11.72 -7.96
C ASP A 94 -0.41 -12.14 -8.51
N ASN A 95 -0.10 -11.84 -9.77
CA ASN A 95 1.23 -12.10 -10.34
C ASN A 95 2.20 -10.98 -9.97
N ILE A 96 3.44 -11.37 -9.70
CA ILE A 96 4.56 -10.43 -9.54
C ILE A 96 4.98 -9.93 -10.92
N VAL A 97 5.18 -8.63 -11.03
CA VAL A 97 5.52 -7.92 -12.26
C VAL A 97 6.88 -7.25 -12.06
N ASP A 98 7.76 -7.49 -13.03
CA ASP A 98 9.10 -6.94 -13.06
C ASP A 98 9.09 -5.43 -13.38
N GLU A 99 10.15 -4.74 -12.94
CA GLU A 99 10.40 -3.33 -13.20
C GLU A 99 10.32 -2.99 -14.71
N GLY A 100 9.64 -1.90 -15.04
CA GLY A 100 9.48 -1.43 -16.42
C GLY A 100 8.41 -2.13 -17.25
N TYR A 101 7.76 -3.19 -16.73
CA TYR A 101 6.70 -3.88 -17.43
C TYR A 101 5.31 -3.27 -17.17
N TYR A 102 4.42 -3.41 -18.15
CA TYR A 102 3.03 -3.01 -18.02
C TYR A 102 2.23 -4.04 -17.22
N PHE A 103 1.35 -3.56 -16.35
CA PHE A 103 0.44 -4.39 -15.55
C PHE A 103 -0.87 -3.67 -15.23
N THR A 104 -1.87 -4.46 -14.87
CA THR A 104 -3.12 -3.95 -14.31
C THR A 104 -3.01 -3.98 -12.80
N PRO A 105 -2.89 -2.84 -12.09
CA PRO A 105 -2.79 -2.83 -10.65
C PRO A 105 -4.08 -3.33 -10.00
N LYS A 106 -3.97 -3.86 -8.79
CA LYS A 106 -5.15 -4.21 -7.98
C LYS A 106 -6.02 -2.97 -7.73
N GLY A 107 -7.32 -3.10 -7.93
CA GLY A 107 -8.28 -2.02 -7.77
C GLY A 107 -9.63 -2.37 -8.38
N ASN A 108 -10.46 -1.34 -8.61
CA ASN A 108 -11.81 -1.52 -9.17
C ASN A 108 -11.87 -1.46 -10.69
N ASP A 109 -10.78 -1.04 -11.34
CA ASP A 109 -10.75 -0.88 -12.80
C ASP A 109 -9.79 -1.89 -13.44
N PRO A 110 -10.31 -3.01 -13.99
CA PRO A 110 -9.49 -3.99 -14.69
C PRO A 110 -8.95 -3.45 -16.04
N CYS A 111 -9.43 -2.28 -16.49
CA CYS A 111 -8.97 -1.63 -17.72
C CYS A 111 -7.87 -0.61 -17.49
N LEU A 112 -7.45 -0.40 -16.24
CA LEU A 112 -6.28 0.40 -15.92
C LEU A 112 -5.02 -0.40 -16.23
N SER A 113 -4.10 0.18 -17.01
CA SER A 113 -2.78 -0.38 -17.29
C SER A 113 -1.72 0.66 -16.91
N CYS A 114 -0.78 0.27 -16.07
CA CYS A 114 0.31 1.10 -15.58
C CYS A 114 1.64 0.41 -15.86
N THR A 115 2.74 1.17 -15.85
CA THR A 115 4.10 0.63 -15.87
C THR A 115 4.56 0.42 -14.43
N CYS A 116 5.24 -0.70 -14.14
CA CYS A 116 5.87 -0.90 -12.84
C CYS A 116 7.11 -0.02 -12.72
N HIS A 117 7.16 0.83 -11.70
CA HIS A 117 8.37 1.59 -11.35
C HIS A 117 8.59 1.57 -9.83
N ASN A 118 9.71 0.99 -9.38
CA ASN A 118 10.08 0.84 -7.96
C ASN A 118 8.96 0.25 -7.08
N GLY A 119 8.22 -0.73 -7.62
CA GLY A 119 7.11 -1.40 -6.93
C GLY A 119 5.79 -0.64 -6.91
N GLU A 120 5.72 0.51 -7.59
CA GLU A 120 4.52 1.33 -7.70
C GLU A 120 4.05 1.46 -9.16
N PRO A 121 2.74 1.65 -9.37
CA PRO A 121 2.20 1.91 -10.71
C PRO A 121 2.49 3.36 -11.14
N GLU A 122 3.20 3.53 -12.26
CA GLU A 122 3.42 4.81 -12.92
C GLU A 122 2.88 4.82 -14.35
N MET A 123 2.76 6.01 -14.96
CA MET A 123 2.36 6.19 -16.36
C MET A 123 1.09 5.40 -16.74
N CYS A 124 0.04 5.53 -15.92
CA CYS A 124 -1.19 4.77 -16.09
C CYS A 124 -2.10 5.30 -17.21
N VAL A 125 -2.71 4.37 -17.96
CA VAL A 125 -3.74 4.62 -18.97
C VAL A 125 -4.93 3.69 -18.75
N ALA A 126 -6.15 4.19 -18.95
CA ALA A 126 -7.37 3.40 -18.80
C ALA A 126 -8.05 3.21 -20.15
N ALA A 127 -8.40 1.96 -20.48
CA ALA A 127 -9.20 1.66 -21.66
C ALA A 127 -10.69 1.89 -21.39
N LEU A 128 -11.39 2.49 -22.36
CA LEU A 128 -12.84 2.63 -22.34
C LEU A 128 -13.45 1.52 -23.18
N CYS A 129 -14.27 0.68 -22.54
CA CYS A 129 -14.95 -0.42 -23.20
C CYS A 129 -16.33 0.02 -23.70
N GLU A 130 -16.67 -0.38 -24.93
CA GLU A 130 -18.03 -0.28 -25.42
C GLU A 130 -18.97 -1.21 -24.62
N ARG A 131 -20.22 -0.77 -24.42
CA ARG A 131 -21.22 -1.61 -23.76
C ARG A 131 -21.61 -2.78 -24.66
N PRO A 132 -21.90 -3.96 -24.10
CA PRO A 132 -22.40 -5.09 -24.89
C PRO A 132 -23.69 -4.70 -25.63
N GLN A 133 -23.72 -4.95 -26.95
CA GLN A 133 -24.90 -4.65 -27.76
C GLN A 133 -26.03 -5.64 -27.47
N GLY A 134 -27.27 -5.14 -27.44
CA GLY A 134 -28.44 -5.98 -27.18
C GLY A 134 -28.57 -6.47 -25.73
N CYS A 135 -27.86 -5.86 -24.78
CA CYS A 135 -27.91 -6.19 -23.36
C CYS A 135 -28.13 -4.92 -22.52
N GLN A 136 -29.26 -4.81 -21.81
CA GLN A 136 -29.56 -3.67 -20.96
C GLN A 136 -28.89 -3.78 -19.58
N GLN A 137 -28.93 -4.97 -18.98
CA GLN A 137 -28.29 -5.26 -17.70
C GLN A 137 -27.08 -6.14 -17.90
N TYR A 138 -25.91 -5.62 -17.55
CA TYR A 138 -24.66 -6.37 -17.63
C TYR A 138 -23.81 -6.15 -16.38
N ARG A 139 -23.01 -7.16 -16.04
CA ARG A 139 -22.00 -7.10 -14.99
C ARG A 139 -20.62 -7.10 -15.62
N LYS A 140 -19.73 -6.23 -15.15
CA LYS A 140 -18.31 -6.24 -15.54
C LYS A 140 -17.58 -7.39 -14.84
N ASP A 141 -16.64 -8.02 -15.54
CA ASP A 141 -15.70 -8.92 -14.90
C ASP A 141 -14.76 -8.10 -14.00
N PRO A 142 -14.50 -8.53 -12.75
CA PRO A 142 -13.65 -7.78 -11.84
C PRO A 142 -12.15 -7.88 -12.16
N LYS A 143 -11.71 -8.84 -13.00
CA LYS A 143 -10.30 -9.11 -13.30
C LYS A 143 -9.95 -8.99 -14.79
N GLU A 144 -10.93 -8.96 -15.67
CA GLU A 144 -10.74 -8.88 -17.12
C GLU A 144 -11.33 -7.60 -17.72
N CYS A 145 -10.50 -6.81 -18.39
CA CYS A 145 -10.94 -5.60 -19.07
C CYS A 145 -11.90 -5.93 -20.22
N CYS A 146 -12.97 -5.13 -20.36
CA CYS A 146 -14.00 -5.26 -21.39
C CYS A 146 -14.73 -6.61 -21.44
N LYS A 147 -14.60 -7.44 -20.39
CA LYS A 147 -15.39 -8.64 -20.26
C LYS A 147 -16.66 -8.33 -19.49
N PHE A 148 -17.78 -8.65 -20.11
CA PHE A 148 -19.11 -8.42 -19.56
C PHE A 148 -19.89 -9.72 -19.52
N THR A 149 -20.72 -9.88 -18.50
CA THR A 149 -21.74 -10.92 -18.42
C THR A 149 -23.10 -10.25 -18.60
N CYS A 150 -23.86 -10.66 -19.61
CA CYS A 150 -25.23 -10.18 -19.78
C CYS A 150 -26.14 -10.85 -18.75
N LEU A 151 -27.03 -10.06 -18.15
CA LEU A 151 -27.97 -10.46 -17.10
C LEU A 151 -29.43 -10.31 -17.53
N ASP A 152 -29.67 -9.93 -18.79
CA ASP A 152 -31.01 -9.90 -19.35
C ASP A 152 -31.63 -11.32 -19.35
N PRO A 153 -32.94 -11.45 -19.09
CA PRO A 153 -33.64 -12.73 -18.98
C PRO A 153 -33.88 -13.46 -20.30
#